data_AF-A0A540V448-F1
#
_entry.id   AF-A0A540V448-F1
#
_cell.length_a   1.000
_cell.length_b   1.000
_cell.length_c   1.000
_cell.angle_alpha   90.00
_cell.angle_beta   90.00
_cell.angle_gamma   90.00
#
_symmetry.space_group_name_H-M   'P 1'
#
loop_
_entity.id
_entity.type
_entity.pdbx_description
1 polymer ?
#
loop_
_entity_poly.entity_id
_entity_poly.type
_entity_poly.pdbx_seq_one_letter_code
_entity_poly.pdbx_strand_id
1 'polypeptide(L)'
;MSFAEVRLPGEFDFGTALLPEFDVDTVMLGSGFEVRNIRHSVPIRSGDIGSRQLITSDYLKLYEFYMARRGMFEGFRYRNPTDHTVTDSPLDPDGGPTVQLRKVYEDVNGKTFARDIKKPATTTLKRNGSTYTPDSIDTTTGVVTLAKDKDLEISSVTAADPAEVTTNAEHGLSTGETVYITGTGLSEIDDQTWVVTVVDTNTITLDDSDTSGTSGA
;
A
#
# COMPACT_ATOMS: atom_id res chain seq x y z
N MET A 1 22.13 -10.77 -4.34
CA MET A 1 21.99 -10.22 -5.71
C MET A 1 22.12 -8.71 -5.61
N SER A 2 22.97 -8.05 -6.42
CA SER A 2 23.12 -6.59 -6.37
C SER A 2 21.97 -5.91 -7.09
N PHE A 3 21.45 -4.81 -6.54
CA PHE A 3 20.41 -4.01 -7.18
C PHE A 3 20.72 -2.53 -7.03
N ALA A 4 20.68 -1.80 -8.15
CA ALA A 4 20.90 -0.38 -8.18
C ALA A 4 19.58 0.40 -8.23
N GLU A 5 19.45 1.39 -7.35
CA GLU A 5 18.28 2.27 -7.27
C GLU A 5 18.30 3.38 -8.33
N VAL A 6 18.55 2.99 -9.59
CA VAL A 6 18.51 3.87 -10.76
C VAL A 6 17.58 3.31 -11.82
N ARG A 7 17.06 4.19 -12.68
CA ARG A 7 16.24 3.81 -13.84
C ARG A 7 17.12 3.59 -15.06
N LEU A 8 16.75 2.62 -15.92
CA LEU A 8 17.31 2.51 -17.27
C LEU A 8 17.18 3.88 -17.99
N PRO A 9 18.27 4.44 -18.55
CA PRO A 9 18.26 5.76 -19.14
C PRO A 9 17.61 5.73 -20.52
N GLY A 10 16.64 6.61 -20.76
CA GLY A 10 15.86 6.69 -22.00
C GLY A 10 14.36 6.51 -21.77
N GLU A 11 13.57 6.91 -22.77
CA GLU A 11 12.14 6.62 -22.88
C GLU A 11 11.99 5.53 -23.95
N PHE A 12 11.94 4.28 -23.50
CA PHE A 12 11.81 3.10 -24.37
C PHE A 12 10.33 2.76 -24.52
N ASP A 13 9.62 3.67 -25.19
CA ASP A 13 8.15 3.69 -25.15
C ASP A 13 7.51 3.05 -26.41
N PHE A 14 8.27 2.87 -27.51
CA PHE A 14 7.73 2.36 -28.78
C PHE A 14 8.24 0.94 -29.09
N GLY A 15 7.32 -0.02 -29.23
CA GLY A 15 7.63 -1.41 -29.59
C GLY A 15 8.03 -2.33 -28.44
N THR A 16 8.06 -1.84 -27.20
CA THR A 16 8.28 -2.65 -26.00
C THR A 16 7.13 -3.65 -25.82
N ALA A 17 7.46 -4.94 -25.76
CA ALA A 17 6.51 -6.01 -25.48
C ALA A 17 6.91 -6.72 -24.18
N LEU A 18 6.43 -6.19 -23.04
CA LEU A 18 6.58 -6.84 -21.74
C LEU A 18 5.30 -7.58 -21.37
N LEU A 19 5.31 -8.88 -21.56
CA LEU A 19 4.15 -9.72 -21.30
C LEU A 19 4.13 -10.13 -19.82
N PRO A 20 3.02 -9.89 -19.10
CA PRO A 20 2.86 -10.45 -17.76
C PRO A 20 2.56 -11.94 -17.86
N GLU A 21 3.28 -12.73 -17.07
CA GLU A 21 3.11 -14.18 -16.97
C GLU A 21 2.90 -14.59 -15.51
N PHE A 22 1.87 -15.40 -15.27
CA PHE A 22 1.63 -16.05 -13.99
C PHE A 22 2.22 -17.46 -14.04
N ASP A 23 3.13 -17.78 -13.12
CA ASP A 23 3.66 -19.12 -12.97
C ASP A 23 2.65 -20.00 -12.22
N VAL A 24 1.93 -20.83 -12.97
CA VAL A 24 0.89 -21.74 -12.47
C VAL A 24 1.35 -23.17 -12.64
N ASP A 25 1.63 -23.83 -11.53
CA ASP A 25 1.91 -25.26 -11.48
C ASP A 25 0.60 -26.05 -11.55
N THR A 26 0.56 -27.08 -12.40
CA THR A 26 -0.66 -27.85 -12.65
C THR A 26 -0.37 -29.33 -12.49
N VAL A 27 -1.11 -29.99 -11.60
CA VAL A 27 -0.95 -31.41 -11.29
C VAL A 27 -2.27 -32.14 -11.50
N MET A 28 -2.22 -33.24 -12.24
CA MET A 28 -3.34 -34.17 -12.40
C MET A 28 -3.29 -35.25 -11.32
N LEU A 29 -4.37 -35.40 -10.56
CA LEU A 29 -4.50 -36.41 -9.52
C LEU A 29 -4.79 -37.78 -10.14
N GLY A 30 -4.47 -38.86 -9.41
CA GLY A 30 -4.80 -40.24 -9.83
C GLY A 30 -6.30 -40.50 -9.99
N SER A 31 -7.14 -39.61 -9.45
CA SER A 31 -8.60 -39.59 -9.61
C SER A 31 -9.09 -38.87 -10.88
N GLY A 32 -8.19 -38.29 -11.67
CA GLY A 32 -8.51 -37.53 -12.90
C GLY A 32 -8.86 -36.05 -12.68
N PHE A 33 -8.87 -35.56 -11.44
CA PHE A 33 -9.07 -34.13 -11.14
C PHE A 33 -7.76 -33.34 -11.26
N GLU A 34 -7.88 -32.04 -11.56
CA GLU A 34 -6.75 -31.11 -11.71
C GLU A 34 -6.64 -30.18 -10.50
N VAL A 35 -5.42 -29.99 -10.00
CA VAL A 35 -5.09 -29.00 -8.98
C VAL A 35 -4.11 -27.99 -9.57
N ARG A 36 -4.38 -26.69 -9.37
CA ARG A 36 -3.53 -25.58 -9.81
C ARG A 36 -2.97 -24.85 -8.60
N ASN A 37 -1.67 -24.57 -8.62
CA ASN A 37 -0.99 -23.77 -7.62
C ASN A 37 -0.27 -22.59 -8.28
N ILE A 38 -0.60 -21.37 -7.87
CA ILE A 38 0.07 -20.17 -8.35
C ILE A 38 1.33 -19.97 -7.51
N ARG A 39 2.52 -20.05 -8.12
CA ARG A 39 3.81 -19.92 -7.40
C ARG A 39 4.16 -18.47 -7.04
N HIS A 40 3.70 -17.53 -7.87
CA HIS A 40 3.87 -16.09 -7.63
C HIS A 40 2.52 -15.39 -7.63
N SER A 41 2.21 -14.73 -6.52
CA SER A 41 0.96 -13.96 -6.36
C SER A 41 0.85 -12.78 -7.33
N VAL A 42 1.97 -12.34 -7.92
CA VAL A 42 2.04 -11.27 -8.92
C VAL A 42 2.75 -11.76 -10.18
N PRO A 43 2.39 -11.26 -11.37
CA PRO A 43 2.98 -11.74 -12.61
C PRO A 43 4.41 -11.23 -12.76
N ILE A 44 5.29 -12.12 -13.24
CA ILE A 44 6.64 -11.74 -13.70
C ILE A 44 6.50 -11.28 -15.14
N ARG A 45 7.24 -10.21 -15.51
CA ARG A 45 7.24 -9.70 -16.88
C ARG A 45 8.53 -10.07 -17.57
N SER A 46 8.41 -10.67 -18.74
CA SER A 46 9.51 -10.98 -19.65
C SER A 46 9.23 -10.36 -21.01
N GLY A 47 10.29 -10.08 -21.78
CA GLY A 47 10.14 -9.54 -23.12
C GLY A 47 11.32 -8.72 -23.61
N ASP A 48 11.09 -8.06 -24.74
CA ASP A 48 12.06 -7.21 -25.42
C ASP A 48 11.63 -5.74 -25.27
N ILE A 49 12.63 -4.86 -25.06
CA ILE A 49 12.44 -3.40 -24.97
C ILE A 49 12.42 -2.72 -26.35
N GLY A 50 12.32 -3.51 -27.42
CA GLY A 50 12.14 -3.10 -28.79
C GLY A 50 13.45 -2.80 -29.52
N SER A 51 13.37 -2.83 -30.85
CA SER A 51 14.45 -2.34 -31.73
C SER A 51 14.15 -0.90 -32.13
N ARG A 52 15.01 0.03 -31.71
CA ARG A 52 14.99 1.44 -32.15
C ARG A 52 16.30 1.76 -32.86
N GLN A 53 16.22 2.63 -33.87
CA GLN A 53 17.40 3.32 -34.37
C GLN A 53 17.91 4.29 -33.28
N LEU A 54 18.93 3.87 -32.54
CA LEU A 54 19.59 4.69 -31.55
C LEU A 54 20.51 5.70 -32.25
N ILE A 55 20.35 6.97 -31.91
CA ILE A 55 21.39 7.96 -32.23
C ILE A 55 22.62 7.69 -31.34
N THR A 56 23.81 8.10 -31.79
CA THR A 56 25.08 7.80 -31.12
C THR A 56 25.07 8.18 -29.63
N SER A 57 24.44 9.29 -29.26
CA SER A 57 24.36 9.75 -27.87
C SER A 57 23.48 8.84 -27.00
N ASP A 58 22.37 8.33 -27.51
CA ASP A 58 21.51 7.41 -26.76
C ASP A 58 22.14 6.02 -26.65
N TYR A 59 22.84 5.56 -27.69
CA TYR A 59 23.63 4.34 -27.63
C TYR A 59 24.72 4.43 -26.55
N LEU A 60 25.47 5.53 -26.51
CA LEU A 60 26.54 5.71 -25.52
C LEU A 60 26.00 5.67 -24.08
N LYS A 61 24.85 6.32 -23.81
CA LYS A 61 24.18 6.24 -22.49
C LYS A 61 23.84 4.80 -22.09
N LEU A 62 23.32 4.00 -23.03
CA LEU A 62 22.97 2.61 -22.76
C LEU A 62 24.22 1.75 -22.54
N TYR A 63 25.26 1.96 -23.36
CA TYR A 63 26.55 1.26 -23.24
C TYR A 63 27.22 1.56 -21.89
N GLU A 64 27.32 2.84 -21.53
CA GLU A 64 27.87 3.27 -20.24
C GLU A 64 27.07 2.72 -19.07
N PHE A 65 25.74 2.74 -19.16
CA PHE A 65 24.87 2.16 -18.14
C PHE A 65 25.08 0.64 -18.01
N TYR A 66 25.16 -0.08 -19.13
CA TYR A 66 25.40 -1.52 -19.14
C TYR A 66 26.77 -1.89 -18.55
N MET A 67 27.82 -1.14 -18.93
CA MET A 67 29.17 -1.30 -18.39
C MET A 67 29.21 -1.01 -16.88
N ALA A 68 28.52 0.06 -16.43
CA ALA A 68 28.42 0.42 -15.02
C ALA A 68 27.73 -0.67 -14.18
N ARG A 69 26.79 -1.43 -14.76
CA ARG A 69 26.10 -2.56 -14.11
C ARG A 69 26.81 -3.90 -14.26
N ARG A 70 27.92 -3.95 -15.00
CA ARG A 70 28.69 -5.18 -15.29
C ARG A 70 27.80 -6.27 -15.91
N GLY A 71 26.93 -5.88 -16.84
CA GLY A 71 26.01 -6.79 -17.51
C GLY A 71 24.91 -7.32 -16.59
N MET A 72 24.82 -8.65 -16.43
CA MET A 72 23.76 -9.31 -15.64
C MET A 72 24.02 -9.30 -14.12
N PHE A 73 25.13 -8.72 -13.66
CA PHE A 73 25.53 -8.77 -12.25
C PHE A 73 24.64 -7.92 -11.33
N GLU A 74 24.26 -6.71 -11.77
CA GLU A 74 23.47 -5.77 -10.98
C GLU A 74 22.17 -5.37 -11.69
N GLY A 75 21.04 -5.65 -11.04
CA GLY A 75 19.72 -5.24 -11.53
C GLY A 75 19.46 -3.75 -11.37
N PHE A 76 18.42 -3.24 -12.03
CA PHE A 76 18.03 -1.83 -12.01
C PHE A 76 16.52 -1.67 -12.25
N ARG A 77 16.00 -0.45 -12.09
CA ARG A 77 14.58 -0.15 -12.32
C ARG A 77 14.30 0.05 -13.82
N TYR A 78 13.17 -0.50 -14.27
CA TYR A 78 12.63 -0.26 -15.61
C TYR A 78 11.23 0.36 -15.50
N ARG A 79 10.96 1.43 -16.25
CA ARG A 79 9.61 2.01 -16.36
C ARG A 79 8.90 1.32 -17.52
N ASN A 80 7.84 0.59 -17.23
CA ASN A 80 7.00 -0.01 -18.26
C ASN A 80 6.12 1.06 -18.93
N PRO A 81 6.26 1.36 -20.24
CA PRO A 81 5.48 2.41 -20.89
C PRO A 81 3.97 2.18 -20.87
N THR A 82 3.50 0.93 -20.86
CA THR A 82 2.06 0.62 -20.89
C THR A 82 1.44 0.43 -19.50
N ASP A 83 2.27 0.18 -18.49
CA ASP A 83 1.83 -0.16 -17.12
C ASP A 83 2.69 0.55 -16.06
N HIS A 84 2.78 1.88 -16.13
CA HIS A 84 3.49 2.72 -15.15
C HIS A 84 2.59 3.73 -14.43
N THR A 85 1.34 3.90 -14.87
CA THR A 85 0.37 4.78 -14.23
C THR A 85 -0.71 3.98 -13.52
N VAL A 86 -1.22 4.57 -12.45
CA VAL A 86 -2.44 4.13 -11.78
C VAL A 86 -3.30 5.36 -11.56
N THR A 87 -4.56 5.22 -11.92
CA THR A 87 -5.61 6.19 -11.63
C THR A 87 -6.49 5.61 -10.55
N ASP A 88 -6.88 6.43 -9.58
CA ASP A 88 -7.86 6.08 -8.55
C ASP A 88 -7.50 4.81 -7.77
N SER A 89 -6.25 4.71 -7.28
CA SER A 89 -5.90 3.69 -6.29
C SER A 89 -6.84 3.84 -5.09
N PRO A 90 -7.53 2.78 -4.63
CA PRO A 90 -8.37 2.84 -3.45
C PRO A 90 -7.51 3.23 -2.23
N LEU A 91 -8.06 4.11 -1.38
CA LEU A 91 -7.47 4.57 -0.13
C LEU A 91 -8.42 4.24 1.03
N ASP A 92 -8.76 2.96 1.12
CA ASP A 92 -9.61 2.41 2.16
C ASP A 92 -8.72 1.88 3.28
N PRO A 93 -8.69 2.54 4.46
CA PRO A 93 -7.94 2.03 5.60
C PRO A 93 -8.60 0.76 6.15
N ASP A 94 -7.80 -0.25 6.43
CA ASP A 94 -8.24 -1.52 7.04
C ASP A 94 -7.81 -1.54 8.51
N GLY A 95 -8.53 -0.76 9.34
CA GLY A 95 -8.32 -0.74 10.79
C GLY A 95 -7.10 0.04 11.30
N GLY A 96 -6.40 0.80 10.45
CA GLY A 96 -5.28 1.65 10.86
C GLY A 96 -5.05 2.87 9.94
N PRO A 97 -4.14 3.79 10.30
CA PRO A 97 -3.93 5.03 9.57
C PRO A 97 -3.19 4.81 8.24
N THR A 98 -2.72 3.61 7.96
CA THR A 98 -1.92 3.31 6.76
C THR A 98 -2.69 2.50 5.73
N VAL A 99 -2.49 2.80 4.45
CA VAL A 99 -3.03 2.05 3.32
C VAL A 99 -1.95 1.76 2.28
N GLN A 100 -1.91 0.53 1.75
CA GLN A 100 -1.01 0.16 0.66
C GLN A 100 -1.57 0.62 -0.68
N LEU A 101 -0.82 1.40 -1.45
CA LEU A 101 -1.21 1.74 -2.82
C LEU A 101 -1.27 0.49 -3.70
N ARG A 102 -2.33 0.37 -4.50
CA ARG A 102 -2.59 -0.80 -5.34
C ARG A 102 -3.05 -0.39 -6.74
N LYS A 103 -2.57 -1.14 -7.73
CA LYS A 103 -3.16 -1.16 -9.06
C LYS A 103 -4.20 -2.28 -9.11
N VAL A 104 -5.45 -1.92 -9.34
CA VAL A 104 -6.53 -2.88 -9.56
C VAL A 104 -6.70 -3.09 -11.06
N TYR A 105 -6.72 -4.36 -11.46
CA TYR A 105 -7.09 -4.82 -12.79
C TYR A 105 -8.47 -5.46 -12.64
N GLU A 106 -9.44 -5.04 -13.44
CA GLU A 106 -10.81 -5.54 -13.38
C GLU A 106 -11.24 -5.99 -14.78
N ASP A 107 -11.87 -7.16 -14.86
CA ASP A 107 -12.46 -7.63 -16.11
C ASP A 107 -13.90 -7.09 -16.29
N VAL A 108 -14.47 -7.30 -17.48
CA VAL A 108 -15.83 -6.85 -17.79
C VAL A 108 -16.93 -7.51 -16.95
N ASN A 109 -16.60 -8.58 -16.22
CA ASN A 109 -17.52 -9.31 -15.35
C ASN A 109 -17.30 -8.98 -13.87
N GLY A 110 -16.49 -7.96 -13.55
CA GLY A 110 -16.22 -7.50 -12.19
C GLY A 110 -15.20 -8.35 -11.43
N LYS A 111 -14.51 -9.29 -12.08
CA LYS A 111 -13.43 -10.04 -11.42
C LYS A 111 -12.18 -9.16 -11.34
N THR A 112 -11.66 -9.01 -10.13
CA THR A 112 -10.52 -8.14 -9.87
C THR A 112 -9.23 -8.92 -9.53
N PHE A 113 -8.11 -8.30 -9.87
CA PHE A 113 -6.77 -8.66 -9.41
C PHE A 113 -6.07 -7.37 -8.97
N ALA A 114 -5.51 -7.35 -7.76
CA ALA A 114 -4.80 -6.19 -7.25
C ALA A 114 -3.30 -6.48 -7.13
N ARG A 115 -2.48 -5.49 -7.48
CA ARG A 115 -1.03 -5.52 -7.31
C ARG A 115 -0.57 -4.32 -6.52
N ASP A 116 0.22 -4.55 -5.48
CA ASP A 116 0.83 -3.47 -4.72
C ASP A 116 1.77 -2.61 -5.60
N ILE A 117 1.68 -1.30 -5.39
CA ILE A 117 2.55 -0.30 -6.00
C ILE A 117 3.70 -0.05 -5.03
N LYS A 118 4.92 -0.37 -5.47
CA LYS A 118 6.15 0.00 -4.76
C LYS A 118 6.86 1.10 -5.52
N LYS A 119 7.62 1.92 -4.80
CA LYS A 119 8.42 3.02 -5.36
C LYS A 119 7.61 4.03 -6.20
N PRO A 120 6.53 4.62 -5.65
CA PRO A 120 5.80 5.69 -6.33
C PRO A 120 6.73 6.89 -6.58
N ALA A 121 6.61 7.52 -7.75
CA ALA A 121 7.44 8.67 -8.14
C ALA A 121 6.66 9.99 -8.07
N THR A 122 5.71 10.19 -8.99
CA THR A 122 4.79 11.33 -8.98
C THR A 122 3.40 10.81 -8.67
N THR A 123 2.77 11.32 -7.62
CA THR A 123 1.47 10.84 -7.14
C THR A 123 0.54 11.99 -6.87
N THR A 124 -0.60 12.01 -7.56
CA THR A 124 -1.81 12.72 -7.11
C THR A 124 -2.75 11.66 -6.58
N LEU A 125 -3.00 11.67 -5.28
CA LEU A 125 -3.92 10.72 -4.67
C LEU A 125 -5.35 11.25 -4.75
N LYS A 126 -6.29 10.33 -4.82
CA LYS A 126 -7.71 10.64 -4.74
C LYS A 126 -8.37 9.72 -3.74
N ARG A 127 -9.31 10.27 -2.98
CA ARG A 127 -10.17 9.53 -2.04
C ARG A 127 -11.61 9.96 -2.32
N ASN A 128 -12.51 9.00 -2.55
CA ASN A 128 -13.91 9.27 -2.94
C ASN A 128 -14.06 10.27 -4.10
N GLY A 129 -13.21 10.14 -5.13
CA GLY A 129 -13.25 10.97 -6.34
C GLY A 129 -12.63 12.36 -6.23
N SER A 130 -12.22 12.80 -5.03
CA SER A 130 -11.59 14.11 -4.80
C SER A 130 -10.09 13.99 -4.55
N THR A 131 -9.31 15.00 -4.95
CA THR A 131 -7.86 15.06 -4.64
C THR A 131 -7.65 14.98 -3.14
N TYR A 132 -6.74 14.11 -2.72
CA TYR A 132 -6.43 13.84 -1.33
C TYR A 132 -4.95 14.11 -1.05
N THR A 133 -4.67 14.81 0.04
CA THR A 133 -3.32 15.04 0.55
C THR A 133 -3.11 14.13 1.77
N PRO A 134 -2.24 13.11 1.68
CA PRO A 134 -1.92 12.26 2.83
C PRO A 134 -1.00 12.98 3.80
N ASP A 135 -0.83 12.43 5.00
CA ASP A 135 0.22 12.85 5.93
C ASP A 135 1.61 12.52 5.36
N SER A 136 1.81 11.28 4.92
CA SER A 136 3.07 10.83 4.35
C SER A 136 2.89 9.68 3.36
N ILE A 137 3.87 9.53 2.47
CA ILE A 137 3.96 8.40 1.52
C ILE A 137 5.37 7.82 1.60
N ASP A 138 5.48 6.53 1.91
CA ASP A 138 6.73 5.80 1.78
C ASP A 138 7.03 5.54 0.30
N THR A 139 8.01 6.26 -0.23
CA THR A 139 8.45 6.17 -1.63
C THR A 139 9.28 4.91 -1.94
N THR A 140 9.39 3.97 -1.01
CA THR A 140 10.01 2.65 -1.20
C THR A 140 8.94 1.55 -1.20
N THR A 141 8.07 1.54 -0.20
CA THR A 141 7.03 0.51 -0.04
C THR A 141 5.72 0.86 -0.75
N GLY A 142 5.44 2.14 -0.96
CA GLY A 142 4.17 2.64 -1.46
C GLY A 142 3.03 2.59 -0.43
N VAL A 143 3.37 2.49 0.86
CA VAL A 143 2.43 2.68 1.95
C VAL A 143 2.16 4.18 2.13
N VAL A 144 0.89 4.52 2.26
CA VAL A 144 0.41 5.89 2.49
C VAL A 144 -0.11 5.97 3.91
N THR A 145 0.35 6.94 4.67
CA THR A 145 -0.26 7.30 5.95
C THR A 145 -1.31 8.37 5.69
N LEU A 146 -2.55 8.05 6.01
CA LEU A 146 -3.68 8.96 5.89
C LEU A 146 -3.54 10.10 6.92
N ALA A 147 -3.89 11.30 6.51
CA ALA A 147 -4.06 12.42 7.42
C ALA A 147 -5.17 12.09 8.43
N LYS A 148 -4.93 12.46 9.69
CA LYS A 148 -5.93 12.33 10.76
C LYS A 148 -7.11 13.25 10.46
N ASP A 149 -8.32 12.71 10.51
CA ASP A 149 -9.54 13.51 10.33
C ASP A 149 -9.74 14.46 11.54
N LYS A 150 -9.40 13.98 12.74
CA LYS A 150 -9.30 14.75 13.99
C LYS A 150 -8.05 14.29 14.73
N ASP A 151 -7.24 15.26 15.20
CA ASP A 151 -6.06 14.98 16.03
C ASP A 151 -6.35 15.43 17.46
N LEU A 152 -6.65 14.48 18.34
CA LEU A 152 -7.09 14.72 19.71
C LEU A 152 -6.11 14.03 20.67
N GLU A 153 -5.73 14.76 21.72
CA GLU A 153 -4.90 14.21 22.79
C GLU A 153 -5.77 13.55 23.86
N ILE A 154 -5.39 12.33 24.24
CA ILE A 154 -5.99 11.59 25.34
C ILE A 154 -5.42 12.12 26.66
N SER A 155 -6.29 12.46 27.60
CA SER A 155 -5.92 12.93 28.94
C SER A 155 -5.84 11.77 29.94
N SER A 156 -6.74 10.79 29.82
CA SER A 156 -6.81 9.62 30.69
C SER A 156 -7.62 8.50 30.04
N VAL A 157 -7.33 7.27 30.46
CA VAL A 157 -8.12 6.07 30.13
C VAL A 157 -8.47 5.35 31.43
N THR A 158 -9.72 4.92 31.59
CA THR A 158 -10.16 4.13 32.75
C THR A 158 -9.86 2.64 32.55
N ALA A 159 -9.51 1.94 33.64
CA ALA A 159 -9.40 0.49 33.66
C ALA A 159 -10.80 -0.13 33.84
N ALA A 160 -11.51 -0.34 32.73
CA ALA A 160 -12.91 -0.77 32.70
C ALA A 160 -13.24 -1.63 31.47
N ASP A 161 -14.44 -2.20 31.47
CA ASP A 161 -15.08 -2.93 30.36
C ASP A 161 -16.50 -2.35 30.17
N PRO A 162 -16.73 -1.46 29.18
CA PRO A 162 -15.74 -0.91 28.24
C PRO A 162 -14.81 0.14 28.85
N ALA A 163 -13.61 0.29 28.28
CA ALA A 163 -12.67 1.36 28.62
C ALA A 163 -13.25 2.73 28.23
N GLU A 164 -13.14 3.70 29.15
CA GLU A 164 -13.54 5.08 28.93
C GLU A 164 -12.31 5.95 28.68
N VAL A 165 -12.31 6.70 27.58
CA VAL A 165 -11.23 7.59 27.15
C VAL A 165 -11.72 9.03 27.29
N THR A 166 -10.94 9.84 28.01
CA THR A 166 -11.17 11.29 28.11
C THR A 166 -10.15 12.04 27.25
N THR A 167 -10.58 13.06 26.52
CA THR A 167 -9.73 13.92 25.68
C THR A 167 -9.50 15.29 26.31
N ASN A 168 -8.33 15.90 26.03
CA ASN A 168 -7.95 17.25 26.51
C ASN A 168 -8.88 18.37 25.99
N ALA A 169 -9.54 18.13 24.86
CA ALA A 169 -10.46 19.06 24.20
C ALA A 169 -11.75 18.35 23.78
N GLU A 170 -12.79 19.12 23.46
CA GLU A 170 -14.05 18.56 22.96
C GLU A 170 -13.80 17.74 21.69
N HIS A 171 -14.23 16.47 21.67
CA HIS A 171 -13.92 15.56 20.57
C HIS A 171 -14.82 15.76 19.34
N GLY A 172 -16.04 16.27 19.54
CA GLY A 172 -17.04 16.47 18.48
C GLY A 172 -17.38 15.20 17.68
N LEU A 173 -17.08 14.03 18.24
CA LEU A 173 -17.43 12.70 17.71
C LEU A 173 -18.91 12.41 17.92
N SER A 174 -19.44 11.47 17.13
CA SER A 174 -20.79 10.90 17.31
C SER A 174 -20.70 9.41 17.65
N THR A 175 -21.67 8.89 18.41
CA THR A 175 -21.76 7.45 18.68
C THR A 175 -21.84 6.65 17.39
N GLY A 176 -21.04 5.59 17.28
CA GLY A 176 -20.89 4.76 16.09
C GLY A 176 -19.76 5.22 15.15
N GLU A 177 -19.10 6.35 15.42
CA GLU A 177 -17.87 6.71 14.71
C GLU A 177 -16.71 5.78 15.09
N THR A 178 -15.69 5.78 14.25
CA THR A 178 -14.54 4.90 14.37
C THR A 178 -13.29 5.72 14.62
N VAL A 179 -12.52 5.38 15.65
CA VAL A 179 -11.30 6.10 16.04
C VAL A 179 -10.11 5.15 16.10
N TYR A 180 -8.91 5.67 15.81
CA TYR A 180 -7.66 4.96 15.99
C TYR A 180 -6.97 5.44 17.27
N ILE A 181 -6.70 4.54 18.22
CA ILE A 181 -6.11 4.87 19.52
C ILE A 181 -4.63 4.52 19.51
N THR A 182 -3.80 5.39 20.07
CA THR A 182 -2.36 5.16 20.25
C THR A 182 -1.84 6.00 21.41
N GLY A 183 -0.73 5.59 22.00
CA GLY A 183 -0.04 6.35 23.04
C GLY A 183 -0.73 6.36 24.40
N THR A 184 -1.68 5.45 24.65
CA THR A 184 -2.29 5.29 25.98
C THR A 184 -1.38 4.54 26.95
N GLY A 185 -0.43 3.75 26.42
CA GLY A 185 0.43 2.86 27.21
C GLY A 185 -0.23 1.51 27.54
N LEU A 186 -1.46 1.29 27.06
CA LEU A 186 -2.24 0.06 27.24
C LEU A 186 -2.24 -0.71 25.91
N SER A 187 -1.50 -1.81 25.85
CA SER A 187 -1.40 -2.63 24.64
C SER A 187 -2.73 -3.26 24.20
N GLU A 188 -3.69 -3.35 25.13
CA GLU A 188 -5.03 -3.85 24.88
C GLU A 188 -5.85 -2.94 23.97
N ILE A 189 -5.56 -1.63 23.95
CA ILE A 189 -6.32 -0.64 23.17
C ILE A 189 -5.46 0.18 22.18
N ASP A 190 -4.14 0.22 22.36
CA ASP A 190 -3.22 0.93 21.46
C ASP A 190 -3.08 0.24 20.09
N ASP A 191 -2.76 1.05 19.09
CA ASP A 191 -2.45 0.69 17.71
C ASP A 191 -3.56 -0.04 16.93
N GLN A 192 -4.81 0.16 17.36
CA GLN A 192 -5.98 -0.43 16.72
C GLN A 192 -7.16 0.56 16.66
N THR A 193 -8.18 0.13 15.94
CA THR A 193 -9.37 0.92 15.66
C THR A 193 -10.56 0.46 16.49
N TRP A 194 -11.32 1.41 17.02
CA TRP A 194 -12.46 1.19 17.91
C TRP A 194 -13.70 1.92 17.42
N VAL A 195 -14.86 1.29 17.56
CA VAL A 195 -16.16 1.99 17.48
C VAL A 195 -16.40 2.68 18.81
N VAL A 196 -16.88 3.91 18.78
CA VAL A 196 -17.03 4.72 19.99
C VAL A 196 -18.49 4.96 20.36
N THR A 197 -18.78 4.95 21.65
CA THR A 197 -20.01 5.48 22.22
C THR A 197 -19.72 6.76 22.99
N VAL A 198 -20.39 7.85 22.61
CA VAL A 198 -20.20 9.16 23.25
C VAL A 198 -20.90 9.20 24.60
N VAL A 199 -20.15 9.56 25.64
CA VAL A 199 -20.65 9.74 27.01
C VAL A 199 -20.98 11.22 27.26
N ASP A 200 -20.06 12.11 26.92
CA ASP A 200 -20.23 13.56 27.01
C ASP A 200 -19.42 14.31 25.93
N THR A 201 -19.03 15.57 26.14
CA THR A 201 -18.28 16.37 25.16
C THR A 201 -16.80 16.00 25.05
N ASN A 202 -16.25 15.37 26.08
CA ASN A 202 -14.83 15.06 26.24
C ASN A 202 -14.58 13.58 26.48
N THR A 203 -15.62 12.77 26.61
CA THR A 203 -15.54 11.40 27.08
C THR A 203 -16.28 10.46 26.15
N ILE A 204 -15.59 9.39 25.75
CA ILE A 204 -16.09 8.31 24.91
C ILE A 204 -15.77 6.96 25.55
N THR A 205 -16.59 5.93 25.29
CA THR A 205 -16.22 4.53 25.55
C THR A 205 -15.79 3.86 24.26
N LEU A 206 -14.84 2.93 24.36
CA LEU A 206 -14.41 2.08 23.25
C LEU A 206 -15.24 0.78 23.29
N ASP A 207 -16.12 0.59 22.31
CA ASP A 207 -17.03 -0.55 22.28
C ASP A 207 -16.26 -1.88 22.24
N ASP A 208 -16.69 -2.88 23.02
CA ASP A 208 -16.07 -4.20 23.17
C ASP A 208 -14.61 -4.21 23.68
N SER A 209 -14.12 -3.11 24.27
CA SER A 209 -12.80 -3.07 24.92
C SER A 209 -12.84 -3.62 26.35
N ASP A 210 -11.75 -4.23 26.80
CA ASP A 210 -11.55 -4.59 28.22
C ASP A 210 -10.14 -4.20 28.66
N THR A 211 -10.08 -3.23 29.58
CA THR A 211 -8.84 -2.76 30.22
C THR A 211 -8.86 -2.98 31.73
N SER A 212 -9.82 -3.75 32.24
CA SER A 212 -10.01 -3.98 33.67
C SER A 212 -8.85 -4.73 34.33
N GLY A 213 -8.10 -5.51 33.55
CA GLY A 213 -6.92 -6.25 33.98
C GLY A 213 -5.62 -5.43 34.05
N THR A 214 -5.63 -4.21 33.53
CA THR A 214 -4.41 -3.41 33.36
C THR A 214 -4.28 -2.41 34.51
N SER A 215 -3.32 -2.65 35.41
CA SER A 215 -3.04 -1.70 36.49
C SER A 215 -2.35 -0.46 35.94
N GLY A 216 -3.08 0.66 35.93
CA GLY A 216 -2.73 2.04 35.57
C GLY A 216 -1.29 2.41 35.21
N ALA A 217 -1.16 3.15 34.11
CA ALA A 217 -0.09 4.13 33.92
C ALA A 217 -0.45 5.45 34.62
#